data_AF-A0A7R9D005-F1
#
_entry.id   AF-A0A7R9D005-F1
#
_cell.length_a   1.000
_cell.length_b   1.000
_cell.length_c   1.000
_cell.angle_alpha   90.00
_cell.angle_beta   90.00
_cell.angle_gamma   90.00
#
_symmetry.space_group_name_H-M   'P 1'
#
loop_
_entity.id
_entity.type
_entity.pdbx_description
1 polymer ?
#
loop_
_entity_poly.entity_id
_entity_poly.type
_entity_poly.pdbx_seq_one_letter_code
_entity_poly.pdbx_strand_id
1 'polypeptide(L)'
;MLELEVVPERSLGCEQWEFILGMHFSQAVAIIQSQVGIIKGVQVLYSDMNPLAVDLIIILPQDGIRLIFDPVVQRLKVSPFHLQLKMNSSTT
;
A
#
# COMPACT_ATOMS: atom_id res chain seq x y z
N MET A 1 -9.14 9.64 -4.96
CA MET A 1 -8.32 9.74 -3.74
C MET A 1 -9.09 9.01 -2.67
N LEU A 2 -8.51 7.92 -2.15
CA LEU A 2 -9.09 7.12 -1.07
C LEU A 2 -9.09 7.92 0.24
N GLU A 3 -10.16 7.78 1.03
CA GLU A 3 -10.21 8.26 2.41
C GLU A 3 -9.79 7.09 3.33
N LEU A 4 -8.54 7.09 3.78
CA LEU A 4 -7.98 6.04 4.63
C LEU A 4 -7.52 6.60 5.95
N GLU A 5 -7.79 5.86 7.01
CA GLU A 5 -7.23 6.06 8.32
C GLU A 5 -5.89 5.34 8.43
N VAL A 6 -4.90 6.04 9.00
CA VAL A 6 -3.60 5.48 9.32
C VAL A 6 -3.60 5.14 10.80
N VAL A 7 -3.46 3.85 11.11
CA VAL A 7 -3.14 3.41 12.46
C VAL A 7 -1.64 3.16 12.49
N PRO A 8 -0.84 4.05 13.14
CA PRO A 8 0.61 3.95 13.15
C PRO A 8 1.07 2.56 13.56
N GLU A 9 2.07 2.04 12.84
CA GLU A 9 2.68 0.74 13.15
C GLU A 9 1.69 -0.45 13.17
N ARG A 10 0.51 -0.31 12.54
CA ARG A 10 -0.50 -1.38 12.52
C ARG A 10 -1.16 -1.54 11.17
N SER A 11 -1.88 -0.53 10.71
CA SER A 11 -2.70 -0.65 9.49
C SER A 11 -2.96 0.67 8.76
N LEU A 12 -3.36 0.54 7.51
CA LEU A 12 -3.85 1.61 6.64
C LEU A 12 -5.15 1.12 6.00
N GLY A 13 -6.28 1.76 6.25
CA GLY A 13 -7.56 1.25 5.77
C GLY A 13 -8.76 2.13 6.05
N CYS A 14 -9.94 1.59 5.78
CA CYS A 14 -11.24 2.14 6.16
C CYS A 14 -12.10 1.03 6.78
N GLU A 15 -13.37 1.29 7.06
CA GLU A 15 -14.29 0.31 7.64
C GLU A 15 -14.49 -0.96 6.79
N GLN A 16 -14.23 -0.88 5.49
CA GLN A 16 -14.51 -1.96 4.54
C GLN A 16 -13.29 -2.86 4.29
N TRP A 17 -12.08 -2.30 4.38
CA TRP A 17 -10.83 -3.03 4.14
C TRP A 17 -9.66 -2.33 4.81
N GLU A 18 -8.64 -3.10 5.20
CA GLU A 18 -7.40 -2.57 5.74
C GLU A 18 -6.18 -3.35 5.24
N PHE A 19 -5.10 -2.63 4.95
CA PHE A 19 -3.76 -3.19 4.81
C PHE A 19 -3.11 -3.24 6.19
N ILE A 20 -2.72 -4.44 6.63
CA ILE A 20 -2.17 -4.68 7.98
C ILE A 20 -0.70 -5.05 7.83
N LEU A 21 0.15 -4.59 8.75
CA LEU A 21 1.53 -5.04 8.80
C LEU A 21 1.61 -6.57 8.89
N GLY A 22 2.56 -7.15 8.16
CA GLY A 22 2.69 -8.59 8.07
C GLY A 22 1.73 -9.27 7.08
N MET A 23 0.78 -8.54 6.49
CA MET A 23 -0.14 -9.05 5.46
C MET A 23 0.62 -9.62 4.27
N HIS A 24 0.14 -10.75 3.75
CA HIS A 24 0.70 -11.36 2.55
C HIS A 24 0.44 -10.50 1.31
N PHE A 25 1.43 -10.42 0.41
CA PHE A 25 1.32 -9.71 -0.86
C PHE A 25 0.05 -10.08 -1.63
N SER A 26 -0.27 -11.37 -1.73
CA SER A 26 -1.47 -11.86 -2.41
C SER A 26 -2.78 -11.36 -1.79
N GLN A 27 -2.83 -11.21 -0.46
CA GLN A 27 -4.01 -10.66 0.23
C GLN A 27 -4.18 -9.18 -0.07
N ALA A 28 -3.09 -8.40 -0.10
CA ALA A 28 -3.14 -7.00 -0.49
C ALA A 28 -3.63 -6.85 -1.95
N VAL A 29 -3.16 -7.70 -2.86
CA VAL A 29 -3.65 -7.75 -4.24
C VAL A 29 -5.14 -8.09 -4.30
N ALA A 30 -5.61 -9.06 -3.50
CA ALA A 30 -7.03 -9.41 -3.44
C ALA A 30 -7.91 -8.26 -2.95
N ILE A 31 -7.46 -7.51 -1.93
CA ILE A 31 -8.14 -6.29 -1.47
C ILE A 31 -8.23 -5.28 -2.62
N ILE A 32 -7.11 -5.00 -3.29
CA ILE A 32 -7.09 -4.06 -4.41
C ILE A 32 -8.03 -4.49 -5.54
N GLN A 33 -8.04 -5.78 -5.89
CA GLN A 33 -8.93 -6.36 -6.89
C GLN A 33 -10.41 -6.33 -6.47
N SER A 34 -10.71 -6.40 -5.18
CA SER A 34 -12.09 -6.25 -4.69
C SER A 34 -12.62 -4.82 -4.87
N GLN A 35 -11.73 -3.83 -4.95
CA GLN A 35 -12.05 -2.40 -5.09
C GLN A 35 -11.90 -1.91 -6.55
N VAL A 36 -12.11 -2.80 -7.52
CA VAL A 36 -12.07 -2.49 -8.95
C VAL A 36 -13.05 -1.36 -9.27
N GLY A 37 -12.52 -0.27 -9.82
CA GLY A 37 -13.28 0.95 -10.14
C GLY A 37 -13.00 2.11 -9.20
N ILE A 38 -12.61 1.83 -7.95
CA ILE A 38 -12.20 2.85 -6.97
C ILE A 38 -10.68 3.03 -7.02
N ILE A 39 -9.93 1.94 -6.82
CA ILE A 39 -8.47 1.97 -6.89
C ILE A 39 -8.05 1.87 -8.36
N LYS A 40 -7.32 2.88 -8.85
CA LYS A 40 -6.91 2.98 -10.26
C LYS A 40 -5.42 3.21 -10.41
N GLY A 41 -4.87 2.70 -11.52
CA GLY A 41 -3.47 2.92 -11.88
C GLY A 41 -2.46 2.22 -10.97
N VAL A 42 -2.83 1.06 -10.43
CA VAL A 42 -1.96 0.26 -9.55
C VAL A 42 -0.72 -0.20 -10.32
N GLN A 43 0.45 -0.02 -9.71
CA GLN A 43 1.73 -0.50 -10.25
C GLN A 43 2.36 -1.48 -9.28
N VAL A 44 3.02 -2.50 -9.82
CA VAL A 44 3.80 -3.47 -9.05
C VAL A 44 5.25 -3.38 -9.53
N LEU A 45 6.18 -3.11 -8.61
CA LEU A 45 7.61 -3.13 -8.88
C LEU A 45 8.23 -4.37 -8.24
N TYR A 46 9.04 -5.07 -9.02
CA TYR A 46 9.81 -6.24 -8.61
C TYR A 46 11.06 -6.35 -9.47
N SER A 47 12.05 -7.15 -9.05
CA SER A 47 13.26 -7.40 -9.83
C SER A 47 13.21 -8.77 -10.50
N ASP A 48 13.22 -8.81 -11.83
CA ASP A 48 13.34 -10.08 -12.57
C ASP A 48 14.72 -10.72 -12.39
N MET A 49 15.78 -9.90 -12.31
CA MET A 49 17.16 -10.37 -12.18
C MET A 49 17.47 -10.91 -10.78
N ASN A 50 16.93 -10.28 -9.73
CA ASN A 50 17.20 -10.62 -8.34
C ASN A 50 15.91 -10.60 -7.48
N PRO A 51 14.95 -11.52 -7.71
CA PRO A 51 13.61 -11.46 -7.13
C PRO A 51 13.57 -11.60 -5.60
N LEU A 52 14.57 -12.28 -5.01
CA LEU A 52 14.66 -12.48 -3.56
C LEU A 52 15.52 -11.41 -2.85
N ALA A 53 16.17 -10.51 -3.60
CA ALA A 53 17.09 -9.51 -3.03
C ALA A 53 16.48 -8.11 -2.94
N VAL A 54 15.39 -7.85 -3.67
CA VAL A 54 14.77 -6.53 -3.77
C VAL A 54 13.31 -6.60 -3.37
N ASP A 55 12.92 -5.79 -2.39
CA ASP A 55 11.54 -5.69 -1.89
C ASP A 55 10.50 -5.61 -3.04
N LEU A 56 9.38 -6.30 -2.88
CA LEU A 56 8.22 -6.18 -3.77
C LEU A 56 7.42 -4.94 -3.37
N ILE A 57 6.96 -4.16 -4.34
CA ILE A 57 6.35 -2.87 -4.05
C ILE A 57 5.06 -2.70 -4.83
N ILE A 58 3.96 -2.41 -4.13
CA ILE A 58 2.71 -1.96 -4.73
C ILE A 58 2.62 -0.44 -4.58
N ILE A 59 2.37 0.26 -5.69
CA ILE A 59 2.19 1.70 -5.72
C ILE A 59 0.77 2.01 -6.16
N LEU A 60 0.08 2.84 -5.36
CA LEU A 60 -1.21 3.44 -5.68
C LEU A 60 -0.96 4.94 -5.94
N PRO A 61 -0.52 5.31 -7.16
CA PRO A 61 -0.01 6.66 -7.43
C PRO A 61 -1.07 7.75 -7.31
N GLN A 62 -2.34 7.43 -7.59
CA GLN A 62 -3.45 8.38 -7.45
C GLN A 62 -3.81 8.69 -6.00
N ASP A 63 -3.39 7.82 -5.08
CA ASP A 63 -3.65 7.92 -3.65
C ASP A 63 -2.38 8.26 -2.86
N GLY A 64 -1.22 8.31 -3.52
CA GLY A 64 0.07 8.57 -2.87
C GLY A 64 0.50 7.47 -1.89
N ILE A 65 0.05 6.22 -2.10
CA ILE A 65 0.35 5.10 -1.20
C ILE A 65 1.40 4.19 -1.81
N ARG A 66 2.32 3.72 -0.97
CA ARG A 66 3.34 2.74 -1.32
C ARG A 66 3.40 1.65 -0.26
N LEU A 67 3.10 0.43 -0.66
CA LEU A 67 3.17 -0.77 0.18
C LEU A 67 4.45 -1.53 -0.16
N ILE A 68 5.29 -1.79 0.84
CA ILE A 68 6.59 -2.45 0.67
C ILE A 68 6.54 -3.82 1.32
N PHE A 69 6.85 -4.86 0.57
CA PHE A 69 6.82 -6.24 1.02
C PHE A 69 8.21 -6.84 1.00
N ASP A 70 8.50 -7.66 2.00
CA ASP A 70 9.73 -8.45 2.04
C ASP A 70 9.81 -9.38 0.83
N PRO A 71 10.96 -9.47 0.14
CA PRO A 71 11.07 -10.24 -1.10
C PRO A 71 11.02 -11.75 -0.87
N VAL A 72 11.37 -12.22 0.33
CA VAL A 72 11.42 -13.64 0.66
C VAL A 72 10.11 -14.08 1.28
N VAL A 73 9.67 -13.42 2.36
CA VAL A 73 8.46 -13.83 3.08
C VAL A 73 7.18 -13.20 2.52
N GLN A 74 7.30 -12.24 1.61
CA GLN A 74 6.18 -11.55 0.95
C GLN A 74 5.18 -10.92 1.92
N ARG A 75 5.70 -10.42 3.05
CA ARG A 75 4.90 -9.76 4.10
C ARG A 75 5.08 -8.26 4.05
N LEU A 76 3.99 -7.53 4.26
CA LEU A 76 4.00 -6.07 4.35
C LEU A 76 4.93 -5.63 5.49
N LYS A 77 5.96 -4.86 5.16
CA LYS A 77 6.95 -4.32 6.10
C LYS A 77 6.45 -2.99 6.67
N VAL A 78 6.96 -2.64 7.85
CA VAL A 78 6.87 -1.28 8.36
C VAL A 78 7.67 -0.38 7.42
N SER A 79 6.97 0.35 6.56
CA SER A 79 7.53 1.54 5.90
C SER A 79 6.96 2.75 6.61
N PRO A 80 7.66 3.89 6.69
CA PRO A 80 6.93 5.15 6.75
C PRO A 80 6.02 5.12 5.54
N PHE A 81 4.71 4.95 5.73
CA PHE A 81 3.75 5.15 4.67
C PHE A 81 4.04 6.57 4.19
N HIS A 82 4.63 6.71 3.01
CA HIS A 82 4.90 8.02 2.44
C HIS A 82 3.56 8.51 1.89
N LEU A 83 2.56 8.68 2.76
CA LEU A 83 1.40 9.46 2.42
C LEU A 83 1.95 10.85 2.17
N GLN A 84 2.02 11.23 0.90
CA GLN A 84 1.87 12.62 0.52
C GLN A 84 0.43 12.98 0.84
N LEU A 85 0.11 13.11 2.15
CA LEU A 85 -0.97 13.95 2.58
C LEU A 85 -0.60 15.32 2.03
N LYS A 86 -1.20 15.71 0.90
CA LYS A 86 -1.49 17.12 0.71
C LYS A 86 -2.36 17.47 1.90
N MET A 87 -1.73 17.94 2.98
CA MET A 87 -2.42 18.69 4.00
C MET A 87 -3.09 19.81 3.21
N ASN A 88 -4.39 19.70 3.05
CA ASN A 88 -5.21 20.81 2.66
C ASN A 88 -5.08 21.80 3.80
N SER A 89 -4.07 22.67 3.71
CA SER A 89 -4.04 23.94 4.42
C SER A 89 -5.23 24.74 3.90
N SER A 90 -6.38 24.53 4.54
CA SER A 90 -7.56 25.36 4.45
C SER A 90 -7.98 25.67 5.86
N THR A 91 -7.29 26.62 6.46
CA THR A 91 -7.83 27.41 7.56
C THR A 91 -7.39 28.84 7.38
N THR A 92 -8.33 29.63 6.85
CA THR A 92 -8.55 31.08 6.99
C THR A 92 -7.46 32.06 6.57
#